data_AF-W4KKT5-F1
#
_entry.id   AF-W4KKT5-F1
#
_cell.length_a   1.000
_cell.length_b   1.000
_cell.length_c   1.000
_cell.angle_alpha   90.00
_cell.angle_beta   90.00
_cell.angle_gamma   90.00
#
_symmetry.space_group_name_H-M   'P 1'
#
loop_
_entity.id
_entity.type
_entity.pdbx_description
1 polymer ?
#
loop_
_entity_poly.entity_id
_entity_poly.type
_entity_poly.pdbx_seq_one_letter_code
_entity_poly.pdbx_strand_id
1 'polypeptide(L)'
;AIYTQALYKLVVSSYLKPSTLLSHISPRDKRLKYEAEEKAKISGFPTAKELRQSKETAEARLKREEEEAEKVGLKRKAKDQLRKSSKDSVYFRVNYEKFNIHIRNKLIEAAARERFNDSAALVVRAALKSTESKQKSVLDLRSGMSRPLV
;
A
#
# COMPACT_ATOMS: atom_id res chain seq x y z
N ALA A 1 -16.86 24.34 4.74
CA ALA A 1 -17.49 23.11 5.25
C ALA A 1 -17.47 21.94 4.24
N ILE A 2 -17.79 22.15 2.96
CA ILE A 2 -17.83 21.06 1.95
C ILE A 2 -16.44 20.43 1.72
N TYR A 3 -15.40 21.25 1.54
CA TYR A 3 -14.04 20.74 1.28
C TYR A 3 -13.44 19.98 2.46
N THR A 4 -13.72 20.39 3.69
CA THR A 4 -13.27 19.67 4.89
C THR A 4 -13.92 18.29 4.99
N GLN A 5 -15.20 18.18 4.62
CA GLN A 5 -15.90 16.89 4.58
C GLN A 5 -15.37 15.99 3.45
N ALA A 6 -15.09 16.56 2.27
CA ALA A 6 -14.49 15.83 1.15
C ALA A 6 -13.10 15.31 1.51
N LEU A 7 -12.25 16.14 2.12
CA LEU A 7 -10.93 15.76 2.60
C LEU A 7 -11.01 14.61 3.61
N TYR A 8 -11.91 14.71 4.60
CA TYR A 8 -12.14 13.65 5.57
C TYR A 8 -12.54 12.33 4.89
N LYS A 9 -13.45 12.38 3.92
CA LYS A 9 -13.84 11.20 3.14
C LYS A 9 -12.65 10.58 2.41
N LEU A 10 -11.82 11.38 1.74
CA LEU A 10 -10.65 10.90 0.99
C LEU A 10 -9.59 10.26 1.89
N VAL A 11 -9.38 10.78 3.10
CA VAL A 11 -8.46 10.19 4.08
C VAL A 11 -9.03 8.89 4.64
N VAL A 12 -10.31 8.88 5.05
CA VAL A 12 -10.96 7.68 5.62
C VAL A 12 -11.08 6.54 4.62
N SER A 13 -11.30 6.85 3.34
CA SER A 13 -11.33 5.84 2.26
C SER A 13 -9.96 5.55 1.64
N SER A 14 -8.88 6.02 2.27
CA SER A 14 -7.48 5.72 1.92
C SER A 14 -7.05 6.19 0.51
N TYR A 15 -7.71 7.18 -0.07
CA TYR A 15 -7.24 7.85 -1.29
C TYR A 15 -6.09 8.81 -1.02
N LEU A 16 -6.00 9.30 0.22
CA LEU A 16 -4.91 10.12 0.71
C LEU A 16 -4.21 9.40 1.86
N LYS A 17 -2.87 9.47 1.88
CA LYS A 17 -2.02 8.94 2.95
C LYS A 17 -1.21 10.10 3.56
N PRO A 18 -0.89 10.06 4.86
CA PRO A 18 0.00 11.04 5.47
C PRO A 18 1.38 10.99 4.82
N SER A 19 1.97 12.17 4.60
CA SER A 19 3.34 12.29 4.10
C SER A 19 4.30 12.27 5.29
N THR A 20 5.12 11.22 5.38
CA THR A 20 6.17 11.07 6.41
C THR A 20 7.55 11.17 5.76
N LEU A 21 8.61 11.40 6.55
CA LEU A 21 9.98 11.41 6.05
C LEU A 21 10.35 10.09 5.34
N LEU A 22 9.79 8.98 5.84
CA LEU A 22 9.93 7.65 5.27
C LEU A 22 9.33 7.54 3.85
N SER A 23 8.42 8.43 3.46
CA SER A 23 7.76 8.40 2.15
C SER A 23 8.62 8.94 1.00
N HIS A 24 9.76 9.57 1.32
CA HIS A 24 10.74 10.07 0.35
C HIS A 24 11.87 9.08 0.05
N ILE A 25 11.91 7.94 0.77
CA ILE A 25 12.90 6.90 0.57
C ILE A 25 12.29 5.82 -0.33
N SER A 26 13.03 5.41 -1.36
CA SER A 26 12.64 4.31 -2.25
C SER A 26 12.30 3.04 -1.45
N PRO A 27 11.13 2.42 -1.68
CA PRO A 27 10.78 1.14 -1.02
C PRO A 27 11.79 0.03 -1.31
N ARG A 28 12.37 0.03 -2.51
CA ARG A 28 13.40 -0.95 -2.92
C ARG A 28 14.66 -0.82 -2.08
N ASP A 29 15.08 0.41 -1.80
CA ASP A 29 16.30 0.67 -1.04
C ASP A 29 16.10 0.30 0.43
N LYS A 30 14.91 0.58 0.99
CA LYS A 30 14.54 0.08 2.33
C LYS A 30 14.56 -1.43 2.40
N ARG A 31 13.97 -2.11 1.41
CA ARG A 31 13.97 -3.58 1.35
C ARG A 31 15.40 -4.12 1.32
N LEU A 32 16.27 -3.56 0.49
CA LEU A 32 17.67 -3.99 0.41
C LEU A 32 18.42 -3.77 1.73
N LYS A 33 18.18 -2.64 2.39
CA LYS A 33 18.75 -2.34 3.71
C LYS A 33 18.29 -3.37 4.76
N TYR A 34 17.00 -3.67 4.83
CA TYR A 34 16.46 -4.65 5.76
C TYR A 34 16.93 -6.07 5.45
N GLU A 35 17.00 -6.47 4.17
CA GLU A 35 17.59 -7.75 3.77
C GLU A 35 19.07 -7.85 4.20
N ALA A 36 19.85 -6.78 4.08
CA ALA A 36 21.26 -6.75 4.50
C ALA A 36 21.38 -6.85 6.04
N GLU A 37 20.55 -6.13 6.79
CA GLU A 37 20.48 -6.19 8.26
C GLU A 37 20.13 -7.61 8.74
N GLU A 38 19.15 -8.28 8.11
CA GLU A 38 18.76 -9.63 8.48
C GLU A 38 19.82 -10.67 8.08
N LYS A 39 20.49 -10.50 6.94
CA LYS A 39 21.60 -11.38 6.53
C LYS A 39 22.82 -11.26 7.43
N ALA A 40 23.13 -10.06 7.93
CA ALA A 40 24.25 -9.84 8.84
C ALA A 40 24.07 -10.53 10.20
N LYS A 41 22.82 -10.89 10.58
CA LYS A 41 22.53 -11.64 11.82
C LYS A 41 22.81 -13.14 11.68
N ILE A 42 22.92 -13.65 10.45
CA ILE A 42 23.20 -15.07 10.20
C ILE A 42 24.69 -15.28 10.39
N SER A 43 25.07 -16.13 11.35
CA SER A 43 26.47 -16.51 11.55
C SER A 43 26.87 -17.57 10.51
N GLY A 44 28.03 -17.36 9.85
CA GLY A 44 28.55 -18.29 8.85
C GLY A 44 27.98 -18.11 7.45
N PHE A 45 28.12 -19.14 6.61
CA PHE A 45 27.63 -19.12 5.23
C PHE A 45 26.11 -19.35 5.21
N PRO A 46 25.30 -18.42 4.67
CA PRO A 46 23.85 -18.52 4.75
C PRO A 46 23.26 -19.69 3.96
N THR A 47 22.35 -20.44 4.57
CA THR A 47 21.60 -21.51 3.89
C THR A 47 20.47 -20.92 3.05
N ALA A 48 20.09 -21.59 1.94
CA ALA A 48 18.98 -21.16 1.09
C ALA A 48 17.64 -20.95 1.83
N LYS A 49 17.39 -21.70 2.92
CA LYS A 49 16.22 -21.54 3.78
C LYS A 49 16.29 -20.25 4.61
N GLU A 50 17.47 -19.94 5.15
CA GLU A 50 17.71 -18.74 5.96
C GLU A 50 17.65 -17.47 5.09
N LEU A 51 18.15 -17.53 3.85
CA LEU A 51 18.00 -16.43 2.88
C LEU A 51 16.53 -16.15 2.53
N ARG A 52 15.68 -17.17 2.45
CA ARG A 52 14.23 -16.98 2.23
C ARG A 52 13.56 -16.37 3.46
N GLN A 53 13.86 -16.87 4.64
CA GLN A 53 13.33 -16.34 5.89
C GLN A 53 13.74 -14.87 6.11
N SER A 54 15.01 -14.54 5.85
CA SER A 54 15.53 -13.17 5.91
C SER A 54 14.80 -12.21 4.96
N LYS A 55 14.42 -12.67 3.76
CA LYS A 55 13.63 -11.86 2.82
C LYS A 55 12.20 -11.65 3.33
N GLU A 56 11.57 -12.71 3.82
CA GLU A 56 10.20 -12.65 4.34
C GLU A 56 10.10 -11.75 5.58
N THR A 57 11.09 -11.81 6.48
CA THR A 57 11.15 -10.93 7.66
C THR A 57 11.39 -9.47 7.27
N ALA A 58 12.27 -9.21 6.30
CA ALA A 58 12.51 -7.88 5.78
C ALA A 58 11.25 -7.27 5.12
N GLU A 59 10.53 -8.05 4.31
CA GLU A 59 9.27 -7.62 3.68
C GLU A 59 8.16 -7.41 4.72
N ALA A 60 8.04 -8.29 5.72
CA ALA A 60 7.08 -8.12 6.81
C ALA A 60 7.37 -6.86 7.65
N ARG A 61 8.64 -6.55 7.89
CA ARG A 61 9.05 -5.32 8.60
C ARG A 61 8.70 -4.07 7.80
N LEU A 62 9.00 -4.05 6.50
CA LEU A 62 8.66 -2.92 5.63
C LEU A 62 7.14 -2.67 5.60
N LYS A 63 6.35 -3.74 5.47
CA LYS A 63 4.89 -3.65 5.46
C LYS A 63 4.32 -3.09 6.77
N ARG A 64 4.85 -3.53 7.92
CA ARG A 64 4.42 -3.03 9.24
C ARG A 64 4.72 -1.53 9.39
N GLU A 65 5.92 -1.10 8.99
CA GLU A 65 6.33 0.30 9.08
C GLU A 65 5.48 1.21 8.17
N GLU A 66 5.13 0.74 6.96
CA GLU A 66 4.22 1.45 6.07
C GLU A 66 2.79 1.53 6.64
N GLU A 67 2.25 0.43 7.16
CA GLU A 67 0.93 0.42 7.82
C GLU A 67 0.86 1.32 9.06
N GLU A 68 1.96 1.44 9.81
CA GLU A 68 2.08 2.35 10.94
C GLU A 68 2.16 3.80 10.48
N ALA A 69 2.97 4.09 9.46
CA ALA A 69 3.07 5.42 8.87
C ALA A 69 1.71 5.92 8.34
N GLU A 70 0.90 5.03 7.77
CA GLU A 70 -0.45 5.34 7.27
C GLU A 70 -1.46 5.69 8.38
N LYS A 71 -1.24 5.24 9.61
CA LYS A 71 -2.09 5.56 10.77
C LYS A 71 -1.78 6.93 11.38
N VAL A 72 -0.62 7.52 11.04
CA VAL A 72 -0.22 8.83 11.55
C VAL A 72 -1.16 9.91 11.01
N GLY A 73 -1.77 10.70 11.90
CA GLY A 73 -2.68 11.80 11.53
C GLY A 73 -4.17 11.46 11.57
N LEU A 74 -4.56 10.19 11.71
CA LEU A 74 -5.94 9.81 12.05
C LEU A 74 -6.12 9.78 13.58
N LYS A 75 -6.07 10.94 14.24
CA LYS A 75 -6.44 11.01 15.67
C LYS A 75 -7.91 10.63 15.83
N ARG A 76 -8.15 9.41 16.33
CA ARG A 76 -9.45 8.93 16.78
C ARG A 76 -9.88 9.82 17.96
N LYS A 77 -11.02 10.48 17.78
CA LYS A 77 -11.78 11.27 18.77
C LYS A 77 -11.19 12.66 19.07
N ALA A 78 -11.88 13.66 18.54
CA ALA A 78 -11.81 15.05 18.99
C ALA A 78 -12.52 15.19 20.36
N LYS A 79 -11.90 14.70 21.43
CA LYS A 79 -12.25 15.14 22.79
C LYS A 79 -10.97 15.21 23.64
N ASP A 80 -10.61 16.45 24.00
CA ASP A 80 -9.77 16.82 25.14
C ASP A 80 -8.25 16.60 25.15
N GLN A 81 -7.53 16.80 24.04
CA GLN A 81 -6.09 17.10 24.15
C GLN A 81 -5.62 18.20 23.19
N LEU A 82 -6.14 19.41 23.44
CA LEU A 82 -5.38 20.63 23.20
C LEU A 82 -4.29 20.67 24.29
N ARG A 83 -3.02 20.87 23.92
CA ARG A 83 -1.82 21.05 24.80
C ARG A 83 -0.99 19.80 25.11
N LYS A 84 -0.24 19.29 24.12
CA LYS A 84 1.24 19.26 24.17
C LYS A 84 1.83 18.64 22.89
N SER A 85 2.85 19.32 22.37
CA SER A 85 3.72 19.03 21.22
C SER A 85 3.27 19.62 19.88
N SER A 86 3.93 20.72 19.53
CA SER A 86 3.87 21.49 18.29
C SER A 86 4.16 20.61 17.07
N LYS A 87 3.19 20.46 16.15
CA LYS A 87 3.31 20.14 14.71
C LYS A 87 1.90 20.05 14.10
N ASP A 88 1.20 21.19 14.03
CA ASP A 88 -0.20 21.31 13.56
C ASP A 88 -0.37 21.27 12.02
N SER A 89 0.52 20.62 11.28
CA SER A 89 0.36 20.44 9.83
C SER A 89 0.69 19.00 9.45
N VAL A 90 -0.33 18.14 9.39
CA VAL A 90 -0.23 16.84 8.72
C VAL A 90 -0.38 17.09 7.23
N TYR A 91 0.69 16.83 6.47
CA TYR A 91 0.64 16.88 5.02
C TYR A 91 0.12 15.55 4.48
N PHE A 92 -0.71 15.61 3.44
CA PHE A 92 -1.25 14.43 2.78
C PHE A 92 -0.70 14.32 1.36
N ARG A 93 -0.51 13.08 0.91
CA ARG A 93 -0.12 12.72 -0.46
C ARG A 93 -1.15 11.79 -1.06
N VAL A 94 -1.18 11.74 -2.40
CA VAL A 94 -2.03 10.82 -3.16
C VAL A 94 -1.58 9.38 -2.93
N ASN A 95 -2.53 8.50 -2.66
CA ASN A 95 -2.30 7.06 -2.62
C ASN A 95 -2.43 6.44 -4.01
N TYR A 96 -1.35 6.41 -4.78
CA TYR A 96 -1.35 5.86 -6.14
C TYR A 96 -1.77 4.40 -6.21
N GLU A 97 -1.49 3.57 -5.20
CA GLU A 97 -1.87 2.16 -5.22
C GLU A 97 -3.39 1.96 -5.28
N LYS A 98 -4.14 2.78 -4.55
CA LYS A 98 -5.61 2.77 -4.57
C LYS A 98 -6.14 3.17 -5.94
N PHE A 99 -5.56 4.19 -6.56
CA PHE A 99 -5.92 4.61 -7.92
C PHE A 99 -5.55 3.55 -8.97
N ASN A 100 -4.40 2.88 -8.83
CA ASN A 100 -4.00 1.80 -9.73
C ASN A 100 -5.00 0.64 -9.71
N ILE A 101 -5.57 0.31 -8.55
CA ILE A 101 -6.65 -0.67 -8.44
C ILE A 101 -7.89 -0.22 -9.24
N HIS A 102 -8.30 1.04 -9.12
CA HIS A 102 -9.43 1.56 -9.88
C HIS A 102 -9.19 1.58 -11.39
N ILE A 103 -7.99 1.98 -11.81
CA ILE A 103 -7.59 1.98 -13.22
C ILE A 103 -7.65 0.55 -13.77
N ARG A 104 -7.05 -0.43 -13.06
CA ARG A 104 -7.14 -1.84 -13.42
C ARG A 104 -8.59 -2.31 -13.54
N ASN A 105 -9.43 -2.00 -12.56
CA ASN A 105 -10.84 -2.41 -12.58
C ASN A 105 -11.59 -1.82 -13.78
N LYS A 106 -11.31 -0.55 -14.13
CA LYS A 106 -11.89 0.12 -15.30
C LYS A 106 -11.44 -0.53 -16.61
N LEU A 107 -10.16 -0.94 -16.69
CA LEU A 107 -9.64 -1.66 -17.86
C LEU A 107 -10.29 -3.04 -18.02
N ILE A 108 -10.48 -3.77 -16.91
CA ILE A 108 -11.17 -5.07 -16.92
C ILE A 108 -12.63 -4.91 -17.36
N GLU A 109 -13.33 -3.90 -16.83
CA GLU A 109 -14.70 -3.57 -17.26
C GLU A 109 -14.77 -3.26 -18.76
N ALA A 110 -13.85 -2.43 -19.28
CA ALA A 110 -13.80 -2.08 -20.70
C ALA A 110 -13.56 -3.32 -21.56
N ALA A 111 -12.61 -4.18 -21.18
CA ALA A 111 -12.34 -5.43 -21.89
C ALA A 111 -13.55 -6.39 -21.89
N ALA A 112 -14.31 -6.46 -20.79
CA ALA A 112 -15.53 -7.27 -20.73
C ALA A 112 -16.63 -6.71 -21.64
N ARG A 113 -16.75 -5.38 -21.73
CA ARG A 113 -17.69 -4.71 -22.63
C ARG A 113 -17.38 -5.02 -24.09
N GLU A 114 -16.12 -4.88 -24.49
CA GLU A 114 -15.67 -5.10 -25.86
C GLU A 114 -15.79 -6.57 -26.29
N ARG A 115 -15.52 -7.51 -25.40
CA ARG A 115 -15.54 -8.95 -25.72
C ARG A 115 -16.92 -9.58 -25.68
N PHE A 116 -17.83 -9.04 -24.87
CA PHE A 116 -19.14 -9.64 -24.64
C PHE A 116 -20.26 -8.65 -24.93
N ASN A 117 -20.61 -7.78 -23.99
CA ASN A 117 -21.63 -6.74 -24.12
C ASN A 117 -21.67 -5.84 -22.86
N ASP A 118 -22.54 -4.83 -22.87
CA ASP A 118 -22.73 -3.91 -21.75
C ASP A 118 -23.26 -4.59 -20.47
N SER A 119 -24.12 -5.59 -20.59
CA SER A 119 -24.67 -6.33 -19.45
C SER A 119 -23.57 -7.09 -18.70
N ALA A 120 -22.69 -7.78 -19.44
CA ALA A 120 -21.53 -8.47 -18.88
C ALA A 120 -20.57 -7.49 -18.19
N ALA A 121 -20.30 -6.34 -18.83
CA ALA A 121 -19.48 -5.29 -18.23
C ALA A 121 -20.07 -4.75 -16.92
N LEU A 122 -21.39 -4.59 -16.85
CA LEU A 122 -22.10 -4.14 -15.66
C LEU A 122 -21.95 -5.14 -14.50
N VAL A 123 -22.12 -6.43 -14.77
CA VAL A 123 -21.92 -7.49 -13.77
C VAL A 123 -20.47 -7.49 -13.26
N VAL A 124 -19.50 -7.41 -14.17
CA VAL A 124 -18.06 -7.35 -13.81
C VAL A 124 -17.76 -6.11 -12.97
N ARG A 125 -18.25 -4.94 -13.35
CA ARG A 125 -18.09 -3.70 -12.58
C ARG A 125 -18.67 -3.84 -11.17
N ALA A 126 -19.86 -4.41 -11.03
CA ALA A 126 -20.50 -4.63 -9.73
C ALA A 126 -19.67 -5.58 -8.85
N ALA A 127 -19.16 -6.67 -9.43
CA ALA A 127 -18.31 -7.63 -8.73
C ALA A 127 -16.95 -7.03 -8.30
N LEU A 128 -16.34 -6.20 -9.15
CA LEU A 128 -15.08 -5.52 -8.83
C LEU A 128 -15.28 -4.45 -7.75
N LYS A 129 -16.41 -3.74 -7.77
CA LYS A 129 -16.75 -2.73 -6.77
C LYS A 129 -17.08 -3.35 -5.40
N SER A 130 -17.76 -4.50 -5.37
CA SER A 130 -18.09 -5.19 -4.10
C SER A 130 -16.85 -5.77 -3.40
N THR A 131 -15.82 -6.11 -4.17
CA THR A 131 -14.56 -6.70 -3.66
C THR A 131 -13.44 -5.68 -3.47
N GLU A 132 -13.68 -4.40 -3.78
CA GLU A 132 -12.65 -3.36 -3.89
C GLU A 132 -11.75 -3.21 -2.66
N SER A 133 -12.30 -3.36 -1.44
CA SER A 133 -11.54 -3.25 -0.18
C SER A 133 -10.59 -4.43 0.07
N LYS A 134 -10.83 -5.56 -0.59
CA LYS A 134 -10.04 -6.80 -0.46
C LYS A 134 -9.11 -7.04 -1.66
N GLN A 135 -9.17 -6.18 -2.68
CA GLN A 135 -8.35 -6.33 -3.87
C GLN A 135 -6.88 -6.05 -3.57
N LYS A 136 -6.01 -6.92 -4.10
CA LYS A 136 -4.55 -6.78 -3.94
C LYS A 136 -4.01 -5.60 -4.74
N SER A 137 -2.90 -5.05 -4.25
CA SER A 137 -2.12 -4.03 -4.95
C SER A 137 -1.67 -4.56 -6.30
N VAL A 138 -1.59 -3.68 -7.29
CA VAL A 138 -1.06 -4.00 -8.62
C VAL A 138 0.46 -4.24 -8.56
N LEU A 139 1.12 -3.71 -7.53
CA LEU A 139 2.56 -3.85 -7.31
C LEU A 139 2.96 -5.14 -6.58
N ASP A 140 2.00 -5.97 -6.14
CA ASP A 140 2.31 -7.25 -5.49
C ASP A 140 3.01 -8.19 -6.51
N LEU A 141 4.34 -8.30 -6.37
CA LEU A 141 5.29 -8.96 -7.27
C LEU A 141 5.15 -10.49 -7.38
N ARG A 142 4.02 -11.10 -6.99
CA ARG A 142 3.86 -12.56 -7.14
C ARG A 142 3.95 -13.03 -8.59
N SER A 143 3.79 -12.15 -9.57
CA SER A 143 3.91 -12.48 -11.00
C SER A 143 5.31 -12.24 -11.61
N GLY A 144 6.31 -11.77 -10.84
CA GLY A 144 7.48 -11.12 -11.43
C GLY A 144 8.85 -11.79 -11.28
N MET A 145 9.12 -12.63 -10.28
CA MET A 145 10.50 -13.15 -10.09
C MET A 145 10.55 -14.47 -9.29
N SER A 146 10.52 -15.58 -10.01
CA SER A 146 11.04 -16.88 -9.57
C SER A 146 11.91 -17.52 -10.68
N ARG A 147 12.61 -16.72 -11.47
CA ARG A 147 13.73 -17.24 -12.27
C ARG A 147 15.02 -16.73 -11.64
N PRO A 148 15.85 -17.60 -11.04
CA PRO A 148 17.24 -17.24 -10.82
C PRO A 148 17.85 -16.90 -12.19
N LEU A 149 18.60 -15.81 -12.26
CA LEU A 149 19.51 -15.58 -13.38
C LEU A 149 20.51 -16.73 -13.34
N VAL A 150 20.45 -17.58 -14.37
CA VAL A 150 21.44 -18.62 -14.65
C VAL A 150 22.67 -17.93 -15.22
#